data_AF-A0A932CJ54-F1
#
_entry.id   AF-A0A932CJ54-F1
#
_cell.length_a   1.000
_cell.length_b   1.000
_cell.length_c   1.000
_cell.angle_alpha   90.00
_cell.angle_beta   90.00
_cell.angle_gamma   90.00
#
_symmetry.space_group_name_H-M   'P 1'
#
loop_
_entity.id
_entity.type
_entity.pdbx_description
1 polymer ?
#
loop_
_entity_poly.entity_id
_entity_poly.type
_entity_poly.pdbx_seq_one_letter_code
_entity_poly.pdbx_strand_id
1 'polypeptide(L)'
;MRTARWMPRYWGATVVLFLLAGMASAACARQGAAVPSATQTPGQALARSLTLVDEGGGGVTVEATWVTEGHLQEMPQTRLEGYPLERYALVHVKLDTHSGDLAGYDMARVAALSVGGGPPVQATLWVGLEDSGHHREGALVFPEPGSEGGQVEMVLREIAGVPERAFRWEF
;
A
#
# COMPACT_ATOMS: atom_id res chain seq x y z
N MET A 1 44.62 -2.19 40.07
CA MET A 1 43.83 -1.27 40.93
C MET A 1 42.50 -0.97 40.24
N ARG A 2 41.40 -1.20 40.98
CA ARG A 2 40.03 -0.71 40.82
C ARG A 2 39.24 -1.10 39.55
N THR A 3 38.44 -2.14 39.73
CA THR A 3 37.24 -2.50 38.98
C THR A 3 36.09 -1.54 39.29
N ALA A 4 35.28 -1.18 38.29
CA ALA A 4 34.00 -0.48 38.49
C ALA A 4 32.85 -1.41 38.11
N ARG A 5 32.05 -1.73 39.14
CA ARG A 5 30.89 -2.63 39.14
C ARG A 5 29.65 -1.74 39.08
N TRP A 6 28.79 -1.90 38.08
CA TRP A 6 27.45 -1.32 38.09
C TRP A 6 26.43 -2.44 38.29
N MET A 7 25.63 -2.35 39.35
CA MET A 7 24.50 -3.22 39.67
C MET A 7 23.18 -2.46 39.45
N PRO A 8 22.10 -3.16 39.08
CA PRO A 8 20.79 -2.57 38.78
C PRO A 8 20.00 -2.28 40.05
N ARG A 9 19.09 -1.29 39.99
CA ARG A 9 18.11 -1.03 41.06
C ARG A 9 16.73 -1.52 40.62
N TYR A 10 16.30 -2.61 41.24
CA TYR A 10 14.92 -3.03 41.38
C TYR A 10 14.27 -2.21 42.50
N TRP A 11 13.09 -1.63 42.27
CA TRP A 11 12.04 -1.30 43.26
C TRP A 11 10.74 -1.75 42.57
N GLY A 12 9.81 -2.51 43.14
CA GLY A 12 9.42 -2.69 44.53
C GLY A 12 7.88 -2.63 44.51
N ALA A 13 7.23 -3.79 44.62
CA ALA A 13 5.78 -3.93 44.60
C ALA A 13 5.12 -3.38 45.87
N THR A 14 3.94 -2.77 45.74
CA THR A 14 3.04 -2.51 46.86
C THR A 14 1.60 -2.88 46.47
N VAL A 15 1.06 -3.87 47.18
CA VAL A 15 -0.36 -4.29 47.23
C VAL A 15 -1.06 -3.49 48.34
N VAL A 16 -2.40 -3.57 48.41
CA VAL A 16 -3.34 -3.28 49.53
C VAL A 16 -4.16 -2.00 49.26
N LEU A 17 -5.50 -1.88 49.43
CA LEU A 17 -6.60 -2.69 49.98
C LEU A 17 -7.93 -2.18 49.37
N PHE A 18 -8.96 -3.01 49.36
CA PHE A 18 -10.38 -2.62 49.21
C PHE A 18 -10.91 -1.83 50.42
N LEU A 19 -11.78 -0.85 50.19
CA LEU A 19 -12.81 -0.42 51.17
C LEU A 19 -14.01 0.22 50.46
N LEU A 20 -15.20 -0.27 50.82
CA LEU A 20 -16.54 0.19 50.42
C LEU A 20 -16.94 1.48 51.16
N ALA A 21 -17.66 2.38 50.49
CA ALA A 21 -18.68 3.25 51.11
C ALA A 21 -19.62 3.82 50.03
N GLY A 22 -20.93 3.66 50.24
CA GLY A 22 -21.96 4.23 49.37
C GLY A 22 -22.31 5.67 49.72
N MET A 23 -22.91 6.38 48.76
CA MET A 23 -23.76 7.55 49.02
C MET A 23 -24.62 7.84 47.78
N ALA A 24 -25.93 7.73 47.94
CA ALA A 24 -26.91 8.26 46.99
C ALA A 24 -27.21 9.72 47.34
N SER A 25 -27.24 10.61 46.35
CA SER A 25 -28.02 11.86 46.35
C SER A 25 -28.06 12.48 44.95
N ALA A 26 -29.17 13.15 44.68
CA ALA A 26 -29.69 13.53 43.37
C ALA A 26 -29.22 14.89 42.84
N ALA A 27 -29.43 15.07 41.52
CA ALA A 27 -29.75 16.29 40.77
C ALA A 27 -28.69 17.42 40.66
N CYS A 28 -28.21 17.67 39.43
CA CYS A 28 -28.62 18.84 38.62
C CYS A 28 -27.90 18.84 37.26
N ALA A 29 -28.64 19.22 36.23
CA ALA A 29 -28.21 19.28 34.84
C ALA A 29 -27.04 20.28 34.61
N ARG A 30 -26.09 19.88 33.77
CA ARG A 30 -25.41 20.76 32.81
C ARG A 30 -25.10 19.96 31.55
N GLN A 31 -25.86 20.24 30.50
CA GLN A 31 -25.50 19.91 29.13
C GLN A 31 -24.12 20.49 28.85
N GLY A 32 -23.10 19.63 28.84
CA GLY A 32 -21.84 19.95 28.19
C GLY A 32 -22.12 20.09 26.71
N ALA A 33 -22.05 21.32 26.20
CA ALA A 33 -22.13 21.62 24.79
C ALA A 33 -21.15 20.70 24.04
N ALA A 34 -21.67 19.88 23.14
CA ALA A 34 -20.86 19.23 22.13
C ALA A 34 -20.11 20.34 21.38
N VAL A 35 -18.79 20.34 21.50
CA VAL A 35 -17.91 21.14 20.65
C VAL A 35 -18.24 20.73 19.22
N PRO A 36 -18.71 21.65 18.35
CA PRO A 36 -18.97 21.28 16.97
C PRO A 36 -17.66 20.83 16.34
N SER A 37 -17.75 19.67 15.69
CA SER A 37 -16.72 19.06 14.87
C SER A 37 -16.00 20.12 14.06
N ALA A 38 -14.67 20.13 14.16
CA ALA A 38 -13.82 20.88 13.24
C ALA A 38 -14.33 20.62 11.82
N THR A 39 -14.73 21.70 11.16
CA THR A 39 -15.08 21.76 9.75
C THR A 39 -13.89 21.18 8.97
N GLN A 40 -14.00 19.92 8.56
CA GLN A 40 -13.06 19.35 7.60
C GLN A 40 -13.24 20.15 6.31
N THR A 41 -12.23 20.93 5.94
CA THR A 41 -12.16 21.57 4.63
C THR A 41 -12.35 20.50 3.56
N PRO A 42 -13.32 20.63 2.63
CA PRO A 42 -13.56 19.65 1.57
C PRO A 42 -12.36 19.37 0.64
N GLY A 43 -11.24 20.10 0.80
CA GLY A 43 -9.98 19.89 0.08
C GLY A 43 -8.92 19.06 0.81
N GLN A 44 -9.21 18.49 1.99
CA GLN A 44 -8.32 17.54 2.69
C GLN A 44 -8.92 16.13 2.82
N ALA A 45 -10.00 15.85 2.09
CA ALA A 45 -10.51 14.50 1.94
C ALA A 45 -9.67 13.74 0.89
N LEU A 46 -8.92 12.75 1.38
CA LEU A 46 -8.28 11.64 0.66
C LEU A 46 -7.07 12.00 -0.22
N ALA A 47 -5.89 12.07 0.40
CA ALA A 47 -4.72 11.50 -0.27
C ALA A 47 -4.98 9.99 -0.43
N ARG A 48 -5.56 9.58 -1.56
CA ARG A 48 -5.72 8.16 -1.89
C ARG A 48 -4.32 7.59 -2.07
N SER A 49 -4.03 6.47 -1.41
CA SER A 49 -2.79 5.74 -1.67
C SER A 49 -2.79 5.32 -3.13
N LEU A 50 -1.77 5.74 -3.87
CA LEU A 50 -1.52 5.24 -5.23
C LEU A 50 -0.98 3.81 -5.21
N THR A 51 -0.60 3.33 -4.03
CA THR A 51 -0.18 1.96 -3.74
C THR A 51 -1.35 1.16 -3.20
N LEU A 52 -1.64 0.04 -3.85
CA LEU A 52 -2.64 -0.95 -3.47
C LEU A 52 -1.95 -2.29 -3.23
N VAL A 53 -2.40 -3.02 -2.21
CA VAL A 53 -1.88 -4.34 -1.85
C VAL A 53 -3.02 -5.34 -1.91
N ASP A 54 -2.76 -6.52 -2.43
CA ASP A 54 -3.74 -7.59 -2.47
C ASP A 54 -3.77 -8.42 -1.16
N GLU A 55 -4.60 -9.47 -1.12
CA GLU A 55 -4.81 -10.28 0.09
C GLU A 55 -3.78 -11.43 0.26
N GLY A 56 -2.74 -11.53 -0.58
CA GLY A 56 -1.71 -12.56 -0.41
C GLY A 56 -2.08 -13.96 -0.92
N GLY A 57 -3.02 -14.07 -1.87
CA GLY A 57 -3.49 -15.35 -2.40
C GLY A 57 -2.36 -16.23 -2.96
N GLY A 58 -2.47 -17.55 -2.80
CA GLY A 58 -1.44 -18.50 -3.28
C GLY A 58 -0.08 -18.37 -2.59
N GLY A 59 0.00 -17.68 -1.44
CA GLY A 59 1.26 -17.45 -0.71
C GLY A 59 2.15 -16.36 -1.33
N VAL A 60 1.58 -15.52 -2.21
CA VAL A 60 2.26 -14.39 -2.84
C VAL A 60 1.48 -13.13 -2.51
N THR A 61 2.14 -12.14 -1.93
CA THR A 61 1.61 -10.79 -1.77
C THR A 61 2.02 -9.95 -2.97
N VAL A 62 1.10 -9.15 -3.48
CA VAL A 62 1.38 -8.22 -4.58
C VAL A 62 1.00 -6.81 -4.19
N GLU A 63 1.96 -5.90 -4.33
CA GLU A 63 1.78 -4.46 -4.23
C GLU A 63 1.85 -3.85 -5.63
N ALA A 64 0.92 -2.95 -5.95
CA ALA A 64 0.88 -2.21 -7.20
C ALA A 64 0.75 -0.71 -6.93
N THR A 65 1.67 0.07 -7.45
CA THR A 65 1.71 1.53 -7.31
C THR A 65 1.55 2.21 -8.66
N TRP A 66 0.55 3.09 -8.78
CA TRP A 66 0.45 3.98 -9.94
C TRP A 66 1.58 5.01 -9.92
N VAL A 67 2.41 5.01 -10.96
CA VAL A 67 3.63 5.83 -11.00
C VAL A 67 3.28 7.26 -11.42
N THR A 68 3.75 8.22 -10.64
CA THR A 68 3.69 9.67 -10.93
C THR A 68 5.08 10.23 -11.14
N GLU A 69 5.19 11.49 -11.58
CA GLU A 69 6.47 12.18 -11.69
C GLU A 69 7.23 12.19 -10.34
N GLY A 70 6.52 12.45 -9.24
CA GLY A 70 7.10 12.38 -7.90
C GLY A 70 7.63 10.99 -7.55
N HIS A 71 6.89 9.93 -7.91
CA HIS A 71 7.35 8.56 -7.70
C HIS A 71 8.62 8.24 -8.49
N LEU A 72 8.71 8.69 -9.76
CA LEU A 72 9.90 8.49 -10.58
C LEU A 72 11.15 9.16 -9.99
N GLN A 73 11.00 10.29 -9.29
CA GLN A 73 12.12 10.97 -8.63
C GLN A 73 12.71 10.14 -7.49
N GLU A 74 11.89 9.30 -6.84
CA GLU A 74 12.28 8.44 -5.72
C GLU A 74 12.82 7.07 -6.18
N MET A 75 12.49 6.64 -7.41
CA MET A 75 12.94 5.37 -7.97
C MET A 75 14.40 5.43 -8.46
N PRO A 76 15.09 4.28 -8.60
CA PRO A 76 16.37 4.21 -9.32
C PRO A 76 16.20 4.63 -10.78
N GLN A 77 16.40 5.93 -11.04
CA GLN A 77 15.91 6.65 -12.24
C GLN A 77 16.34 6.01 -13.57
N THR A 78 17.55 5.43 -13.62
CA THR A 78 18.19 4.99 -14.87
C THR A 78 17.43 3.99 -15.74
N ARG A 79 16.49 3.20 -15.21
CA ARG A 79 15.82 2.14 -16.00
C ARG A 79 14.48 2.56 -16.63
N LEU A 80 13.87 3.65 -16.17
CA LEU A 80 12.53 4.07 -16.63
C LEU A 80 12.53 5.34 -17.51
N GLU A 81 13.68 6.00 -17.68
CA GLU A 81 13.84 7.23 -18.48
C GLU A 81 13.31 7.11 -19.93
N GLY A 82 13.27 5.90 -20.50
CA GLY A 82 12.72 5.64 -21.84
C GLY A 82 11.20 5.71 -21.95
N TYR A 83 10.48 5.83 -20.82
CA TYR A 83 9.02 5.75 -20.73
C TYR A 83 8.42 7.01 -20.10
N PRO A 84 8.40 8.14 -20.82
CA PRO A 84 7.79 9.36 -20.32
C PRO A 84 6.28 9.17 -20.06
N LEU A 85 5.80 9.67 -18.92
CA LEU A 85 4.42 9.45 -18.45
C LEU A 85 3.36 10.10 -19.35
N GLU A 86 3.75 11.03 -20.22
CA GLU A 86 2.88 11.64 -21.22
C GLU A 86 2.58 10.69 -22.39
N ARG A 87 3.27 9.54 -22.49
CA ARG A 87 3.09 8.55 -23.56
C ARG A 87 2.88 7.13 -23.05
N TYR A 88 3.08 6.90 -21.75
CA TYR A 88 3.01 5.59 -21.13
C TYR A 88 2.35 5.69 -19.76
N ALA A 89 1.50 4.72 -19.45
CA ALA A 89 1.13 4.46 -18.07
C ALA A 89 2.12 3.46 -17.48
N LEU A 90 2.64 3.79 -16.30
CA LEU A 90 3.57 2.95 -15.57
C LEU A 90 2.93 2.49 -14.27
N VAL A 91 3.00 1.19 -14.01
CA VAL A 91 2.61 0.62 -12.71
C VAL A 91 3.81 -0.09 -12.12
N HIS A 92 4.27 0.38 -10.98
CA HIS A 92 5.31 -0.28 -10.21
C HIS A 92 4.70 -1.45 -9.43
N VAL A 93 5.24 -2.65 -9.60
CA VAL A 93 4.75 -3.87 -8.98
C VAL A 93 5.85 -4.51 -8.13
N LYS A 94 5.50 -4.90 -6.92
CA LYS A 94 6.31 -5.73 -6.03
C LYS A 94 5.58 -7.03 -5.72
N LEU A 95 6.29 -8.14 -5.84
CA LEU A 95 5.80 -9.47 -5.50
C LEU A 95 6.72 -10.06 -4.46
N ASP A 96 6.12 -10.57 -3.40
CA ASP A 96 6.84 -11.20 -2.28
C ASP A 96 6.26 -12.58 -2.00
N THR A 97 7.15 -13.56 -1.79
CA THR A 97 6.74 -14.90 -1.37
C THR A 97 7.75 -15.56 -0.43
N HIS A 98 7.26 -16.47 0.39
CA HIS A 98 8.07 -17.37 1.21
C HIS A 98 8.23 -18.77 0.60
N SER A 99 7.64 -19.03 -0.58
CA SER A 99 7.72 -20.32 -1.25
C SER A 99 7.45 -20.21 -2.76
N GLY A 100 8.13 -21.03 -3.55
CA GLY A 100 7.98 -21.01 -5.02
C GLY A 100 9.00 -20.07 -5.68
N ASP A 101 8.81 -19.85 -6.98
CA ASP A 101 9.71 -19.04 -7.80
C ASP A 101 8.90 -18.00 -8.61
N LEU A 102 9.16 -16.72 -8.34
CA LEU A 102 8.53 -15.60 -9.02
C LEU A 102 9.21 -15.22 -10.34
N ALA A 103 10.44 -15.67 -10.59
CA ALA A 103 11.21 -15.28 -11.78
C ALA A 103 10.62 -15.84 -13.09
N GLY A 104 9.87 -16.93 -13.00
CA GLY A 104 9.26 -17.61 -14.14
C GLY A 104 8.06 -16.90 -14.79
N TYR A 105 7.47 -15.91 -14.12
CA TYR A 105 6.31 -15.20 -14.68
C TYR A 105 6.73 -14.18 -15.75
N ASP A 106 6.05 -14.22 -16.89
CA ASP A 106 6.13 -13.14 -17.87
C ASP A 106 5.14 -12.04 -17.46
N MET A 107 5.65 -11.08 -16.67
CA MET A 107 4.84 -10.04 -16.06
C MET A 107 4.10 -9.18 -17.09
N ALA A 108 4.70 -8.91 -18.25
CA ALA A 108 4.04 -8.16 -19.31
C ALA A 108 2.85 -8.95 -19.89
N ARG A 109 3.01 -10.27 -20.05
CA ARG A 109 1.95 -11.12 -20.62
C ARG A 109 0.75 -11.31 -19.70
N VAL A 110 0.97 -11.35 -18.39
CA VAL A 110 -0.11 -11.59 -17.41
C VAL A 110 -0.83 -10.32 -16.98
N ALA A 111 -0.32 -9.15 -17.33
CA ALA A 111 -0.86 -7.86 -16.92
C ALA A 111 -1.70 -7.19 -18.00
N ALA A 112 -2.85 -6.66 -17.60
CA ALA A 112 -3.70 -5.81 -18.44
C ALA A 112 -4.25 -4.62 -17.66
N LEU A 113 -4.45 -3.50 -18.34
CA LEU A 113 -4.95 -2.24 -17.79
C LEU A 113 -6.21 -1.80 -18.54
N SER A 114 -7.25 -1.37 -17.83
CA SER A 114 -8.45 -0.74 -18.39
C SER A 114 -8.64 0.64 -17.76
N VAL A 115 -9.13 1.59 -18.55
CA VAL A 115 -9.47 2.95 -18.11
C VAL A 115 -10.93 3.22 -18.45
N GLY A 116 -11.68 3.77 -17.49
CA GLY A 116 -13.09 4.11 -17.65
C GLY A 116 -14.00 2.92 -17.98
N GLY A 117 -13.59 1.69 -17.68
CA GLY A 117 -14.29 0.46 -18.09
C GLY A 117 -14.15 0.13 -19.58
N GLY A 118 -13.21 0.79 -20.28
CA GLY A 118 -12.88 0.49 -21.67
C GLY A 118 -12.22 -0.88 -21.86
N PRO A 119 -11.93 -1.29 -23.10
CA PRO A 119 -11.26 -2.56 -23.39
C PRO A 119 -9.90 -2.64 -22.67
N PRO A 120 -9.54 -3.82 -22.09
CA PRO A 120 -8.25 -3.98 -21.46
C PRO A 120 -7.12 -3.93 -22.49
N VAL A 121 -6.04 -3.24 -22.13
CA VAL A 121 -4.80 -3.13 -22.90
C VAL A 121 -3.70 -3.88 -22.16
N GLN A 122 -3.02 -4.79 -22.86
CA GLN A 122 -1.93 -5.58 -22.28
C GLN A 122 -0.70 -4.70 -22.04
N ALA A 123 0.08 -5.02 -21.00
CA ALA A 123 1.40 -4.41 -20.83
C ALA A 123 2.30 -4.77 -22.02
N THR A 124 3.06 -3.79 -22.51
CA THR A 124 4.01 -3.98 -23.61
C THR A 124 5.37 -4.46 -23.11
N LEU A 125 5.71 -4.16 -21.86
CA LEU A 125 7.01 -4.49 -21.29
C LEU A 125 6.95 -4.60 -19.77
N TRP A 126 7.83 -5.46 -19.24
CA TRP A 126 8.24 -5.49 -17.85
C TRP A 126 9.68 -4.97 -17.74
N VAL A 127 9.88 -3.92 -16.93
CA VAL A 127 11.19 -3.38 -16.61
C VAL A 127 11.56 -3.83 -15.20
N GLY A 128 12.38 -4.87 -15.09
CA GLY A 128 12.85 -5.38 -13.80
C GLY A 128 13.76 -4.39 -13.07
N LEU A 129 13.45 -4.12 -11.80
CA LEU A 129 14.26 -3.33 -10.88
C LEU A 129 15.03 -4.26 -9.93
N GLU A 130 14.34 -5.25 -9.36
CA GLU A 130 14.91 -6.38 -8.61
C GLU A 130 14.28 -7.68 -9.12
N ASP A 131 15.09 -8.71 -9.35
CA ASP A 131 14.60 -10.00 -9.83
C ASP A 131 15.28 -11.13 -9.05
N SER A 132 14.55 -11.71 -8.11
CA SER A 132 14.89 -12.92 -7.39
C SER A 132 13.70 -13.87 -7.36
N GLY A 133 13.92 -15.14 -7.02
CA GLY A 133 12.83 -16.10 -6.91
C GLY A 133 11.82 -15.80 -5.79
N HIS A 134 12.21 -15.05 -4.76
CA HIS A 134 11.36 -14.76 -3.57
C HIS A 134 10.84 -13.31 -3.51
N HIS A 135 11.54 -12.40 -4.16
CA HIS A 135 11.23 -10.97 -4.25
C HIS A 135 11.40 -10.54 -5.69
N ARG A 136 10.34 -9.97 -6.27
CA ARG A 136 10.37 -9.45 -7.64
C ARG A 136 9.78 -8.06 -7.68
N GLU A 137 10.55 -7.12 -8.22
CA GLU A 137 10.18 -5.70 -8.28
C GLU A 137 10.44 -5.17 -9.68
N GLY A 138 9.51 -4.38 -10.20
CA GLY A 138 9.67 -3.76 -11.51
C GLY A 138 8.47 -2.95 -11.96
N ALA A 139 8.58 -2.31 -13.12
CA ALA A 139 7.50 -1.54 -13.70
C ALA A 139 6.88 -2.25 -14.90
N LEU A 140 5.55 -2.32 -14.92
CA LEU A 140 4.77 -2.63 -16.11
C LEU A 140 4.61 -1.36 -16.94
N VAL A 141 4.90 -1.48 -18.24
CA VAL A 141 4.75 -0.39 -19.21
C VAL A 141 3.53 -0.65 -20.07
N PHE A 142 2.54 0.23 -19.96
CA PHE A 142 1.37 0.22 -20.82
C PHE A 142 1.47 1.39 -21.81
N PRO A 143 1.05 1.21 -23.08
CA PRO A 143 0.87 2.36 -23.96
C PRO A 143 -0.17 3.29 -23.32
N GLU A 144 -0.07 4.60 -23.58
CA GLU A 144 -1.00 5.60 -23.04
C GLU A 144 -2.45 5.13 -23.20
N PRO A 145 -3.16 4.82 -22.10
CA PRO A 145 -4.50 4.23 -22.21
C PRO A 145 -5.59 5.28 -22.52
N GLY A 146 -5.19 6.51 -22.86
CA GLY A 146 -6.08 7.67 -22.99
C GLY A 146 -6.33 8.37 -21.66
N SER A 147 -6.69 9.65 -21.72
CA SER A 147 -6.83 10.54 -20.56
C SER A 147 -8.27 10.62 -20.02
N GLU A 148 -9.10 9.59 -20.21
CA GLU A 148 -10.45 9.62 -19.64
C GLU A 148 -10.35 9.37 -18.13
N GLY A 149 -10.39 10.46 -17.37
CA GLY A 149 -10.35 10.43 -15.91
C GLY A 149 -11.45 9.56 -15.30
N GLY A 150 -11.28 9.19 -14.02
CA GLY A 150 -12.21 8.35 -13.28
C GLY A 150 -11.52 7.08 -12.78
N GLN A 151 -11.93 5.93 -13.30
CA GLN A 151 -11.50 4.63 -12.80
C GLN A 151 -10.42 4.00 -13.68
N VAL A 152 -9.37 3.50 -13.06
CA VAL A 152 -8.34 2.68 -13.70
C VAL A 152 -8.26 1.33 -13.00
N GLU A 153 -8.29 0.25 -13.76
CA GLU A 153 -8.17 -1.11 -13.25
C GLU A 153 -6.99 -1.82 -13.91
N MET A 154 -6.04 -2.30 -13.09
CA MET A 154 -5.04 -3.26 -13.52
C MET A 154 -5.40 -4.65 -13.02
N VAL A 155 -5.25 -5.64 -13.88
CA VAL A 155 -5.42 -7.05 -13.58
C VAL A 155 -4.11 -7.79 -13.82
N LEU A 156 -3.71 -8.64 -12.86
CA LEU A 156 -2.68 -9.67 -13.02
C LEU A 156 -3.34 -11.05 -13.01
N ARG A 157 -3.01 -11.90 -13.99
CA ARG A 157 -3.63 -13.23 -14.15
C ARG A 157 -2.67 -14.35 -13.80
N GLU A 158 -3.22 -15.44 -13.25
CA GLU A 158 -2.54 -16.72 -13.09
C GLU A 158 -1.21 -16.66 -12.30
N ILE A 159 -1.09 -15.72 -11.36
CA ILE A 159 0.07 -15.65 -10.46
C ILE A 159 -0.17 -16.54 -9.24
N ALA A 160 0.66 -17.58 -9.10
CA ALA A 160 0.63 -18.55 -8.00
C ALA A 160 -0.74 -19.25 -7.84
N GLY A 161 -1.37 -19.61 -8.98
CA GLY A 161 -2.66 -20.29 -8.99
C GLY A 161 -3.86 -19.42 -8.61
N VAL A 162 -3.65 -18.11 -8.42
CA VAL A 162 -4.74 -17.13 -8.29
C VAL A 162 -5.17 -16.72 -9.70
N PRO A 163 -6.43 -16.97 -10.12
CA PRO A 163 -6.86 -16.68 -11.49
C PRO A 163 -6.74 -15.20 -11.85
N GLU A 164 -7.09 -14.32 -10.91
CA GLU A 164 -7.09 -12.88 -11.11
C GLU A 164 -6.79 -12.11 -9.82
N ARG A 165 -5.91 -11.11 -9.91
CA ARG A 165 -5.67 -10.09 -8.89
C ARG A 165 -5.98 -8.73 -9.52
N ALA A 166 -6.88 -7.96 -8.91
CA ALA A 166 -7.35 -6.69 -9.46
C ALA A 166 -6.99 -5.51 -8.55
N PHE A 167 -6.46 -4.45 -9.16
CA PHE A 167 -6.05 -3.21 -8.50
C PHE A 167 -6.82 -2.06 -9.14
N ARG A 168 -7.60 -1.32 -8.34
CA ARG A 168 -8.50 -0.27 -8.82
C ARG A 168 -8.16 1.07 -8.21
N TRP A 169 -7.76 2.02 -9.06
CA TRP A 169 -7.53 3.40 -8.70
C TRP A 169 -8.69 4.27 -9.17
N GLU A 170 -8.99 5.28 -8.36
CA GLU A 170 -10.01 6.29 -8.65
C GLU A 170 -9.30 7.64 -8.60
N PHE A 171 -9.22 8.32 -9.74
CA PHE A 171 -8.58 9.63 -9.92
C PHE A 171 -9.58 10.78 -9.96
#